data_AF-A0A7W1SH67-F1
#
_entry.id   AF-A0A7W1SH67-F1
#
_cell.length_a   1.000
_cell.length_b   1.000
_cell.length_c   1.000
_cell.angle_alpha   90.00
_cell.angle_beta   90.00
_cell.angle_gamma   90.00
#
_symmetry.space_group_name_H-M   'P 1'
#
loop_
_entity.id
_entity.type
_entity.pdbx_description
1 polymer ?
#
loop_
_entity_poly.entity_id
_entity_poly.type
_entity_poly.pdbx_seq_one_letter_code
_entity_poly.pdbx_strand_id
1 'polypeptide(L)'
;MSDSAPLDGSFATVLARRLVARAGVGRTGAQDAARAGEQLLGHLCHNLTRWVGSDGCHALLTRALAGTRPQHRLLEQVRHHAKSADCLTGFAAAAETHPPGDIDDAVVALVAAIAELLGRLVGEEIATQLVDQDAAGVPTPAAVQEESDPSTTTTARGDVP
;
A
#
# COMPACT_ATOMS: atom_id res chain seq x y z
N MET A 1 12.30 -10.88 -33.99
CA MET A 1 10.84 -10.89 -33.71
C MET A 1 10.69 -11.37 -32.29
N SER A 2 10.25 -10.48 -31.41
CA SER A 2 10.16 -10.69 -29.97
C SER A 2 9.10 -11.73 -29.65
N ASP A 3 9.54 -12.87 -29.15
CA ASP A 3 8.68 -13.86 -28.50
C ASP A 3 8.45 -13.37 -27.05
N SER A 4 7.52 -12.43 -26.88
CA SER A 4 7.02 -12.05 -25.57
C SER A 4 5.87 -13.00 -25.24
N ALA A 5 6.22 -14.12 -24.62
CA ALA A 5 5.26 -15.01 -24.00
C ALA A 5 4.26 -14.22 -23.14
N PRO A 6 2.97 -14.61 -23.11
CA PRO A 6 2.00 -14.02 -22.20
C PRO A 6 2.49 -14.36 -20.80
N LEU A 7 2.78 -13.35 -19.98
CA LEU A 7 3.13 -13.54 -18.59
C LEU A 7 1.87 -14.03 -17.86
N ASP A 8 1.62 -15.34 -17.92
CA ASP A 8 0.92 -16.05 -16.86
C ASP A 8 1.52 -15.55 -15.54
N GLY A 9 0.67 -14.94 -14.72
CA GLY A 9 1.02 -13.97 -13.68
C GLY A 9 2.40 -14.18 -13.07
N SER A 10 3.33 -13.27 -13.41
CA SER A 10 4.63 -13.14 -12.76
C SER A 10 4.47 -13.28 -11.25
N PHE A 11 5.39 -13.99 -10.60
CA PHE A 11 5.38 -14.14 -9.14
C PHE A 11 5.19 -12.79 -8.43
N ALA A 12 5.81 -11.73 -8.96
CA ALA A 12 5.63 -10.37 -8.50
C ALA A 12 4.17 -9.87 -8.56
N THR A 13 3.44 -10.20 -9.63
CA THR A 13 2.01 -9.90 -9.78
C THR A 13 1.15 -10.66 -8.78
N VAL A 14 1.45 -11.95 -8.55
CA VAL A 14 0.73 -12.77 -7.56
C VAL A 14 0.93 -12.21 -6.15
N LEU A 15 2.17 -11.88 -5.80
CA LEU A 15 2.51 -11.27 -4.52
C LEU A 15 1.83 -9.91 -4.35
N ALA A 16 1.90 -9.05 -5.36
CA ALA A 16 1.26 -7.73 -5.35
C ALA A 16 -0.26 -7.82 -5.16
N ARG A 17 -0.93 -8.74 -5.86
CA ARG A 17 -2.39 -8.99 -5.68
C ARG A 17 -2.72 -9.40 -4.27
N ARG A 18 -1.93 -10.31 -3.68
CA ARG A 18 -2.13 -10.76 -2.30
C ARG A 18 -1.98 -9.62 -1.30
N LEU A 19 -1.00 -8.74 -1.48
CA LEU A 19 -0.81 -7.56 -0.63
C LEU A 19 -1.97 -6.58 -0.73
N VAL A 20 -2.37 -6.24 -1.96
CA VAL A 20 -3.46 -5.28 -2.19
C VAL A 20 -4.78 -5.83 -1.65
N ALA A 21 -5.07 -7.11 -1.87
CA ALA A 21 -6.25 -7.77 -1.30
C ALA A 21 -6.26 -7.72 0.24
N ARG A 22 -5.10 -7.91 0.88
CA ARG A 22 -4.97 -7.84 2.34
C ARG A 22 -5.13 -6.41 2.87
N ALA A 23 -4.49 -5.44 2.23
CA ALA A 23 -4.68 -4.02 2.56
C ALA A 23 -6.12 -3.57 2.32
N GLY A 24 -6.86 -4.31 1.50
CA GLY A 24 -8.20 -3.97 1.08
C GLY A 24 -9.37 -4.54 1.85
N VAL A 25 -9.12 -5.28 2.93
CA VAL A 25 -10.18 -5.86 3.75
C VAL A 25 -11.04 -4.74 4.36
N GLY A 26 -12.35 -4.79 4.10
CA GLY A 26 -13.32 -3.82 4.64
C GLY A 26 -13.50 -2.53 3.83
N ARG A 27 -12.85 -2.38 2.66
CA ARG A 27 -13.02 -1.20 1.79
C ARG A 27 -14.35 -1.24 1.04
N THR A 28 -15.00 -0.09 0.91
CA THR A 28 -16.31 0.00 0.24
C THR A 28 -16.34 0.95 -0.96
N GLY A 29 -15.28 1.73 -1.19
CA GLY A 29 -15.25 2.68 -2.31
C GLY A 29 -13.86 3.02 -2.85
N ALA A 30 -13.83 3.81 -3.91
CA ALA A 30 -12.61 4.25 -4.59
C ALA A 30 -11.67 5.04 -3.67
N GLN A 31 -12.22 5.85 -2.77
CA GLN A 31 -11.42 6.62 -1.80
C GLN A 31 -10.75 5.70 -0.77
N ASP A 32 -11.44 4.66 -0.30
CA ASP A 32 -10.84 3.66 0.58
C ASP A 32 -9.73 2.88 -0.16
N ALA A 33 -9.96 2.55 -1.44
CA ALA A 33 -8.97 1.88 -2.28
C ALA A 33 -7.71 2.74 -2.47
N ALA A 34 -7.88 4.04 -2.77
CA ALA A 34 -6.78 5.00 -2.88
C ALA A 34 -5.99 5.14 -1.58
N ARG A 35 -6.67 5.31 -0.44
CA ARG A 35 -6.02 5.41 0.87
C ARG A 35 -5.24 4.15 1.23
N ALA A 36 -5.82 2.97 1.01
CA ALA A 36 -5.13 1.71 1.27
C ALA A 36 -3.92 1.53 0.33
N GLY A 37 -4.03 1.95 -0.92
CA GLY A 37 -2.91 1.97 -1.87
C GLY A 37 -1.78 2.90 -1.43
N GLU A 38 -2.09 4.12 -1.03
CA GLU A 38 -1.13 5.11 -0.50
C GLU A 38 -0.45 4.60 0.77
N GLN A 39 -1.20 4.00 1.70
CA GLN A 39 -0.65 3.43 2.93
C GLN A 39 0.28 2.24 2.66
N LEU A 40 -0.15 1.30 1.81
CA LEU A 40 0.65 0.14 1.43
C LEU A 40 1.97 0.57 0.77
N LEU A 41 1.89 1.48 -0.19
CA LEU A 41 3.08 2.00 -0.89
C LEU A 41 3.96 2.83 0.06
N GLY A 42 3.36 3.59 0.97
CA GLY A 42 4.08 4.36 1.98
C GLY A 42 4.91 3.46 2.91
N HIS A 43 4.31 2.37 3.38
CA HIS A 43 5.02 1.37 4.19
C HIS A 43 6.15 0.70 3.40
N LEU A 44 5.86 0.29 2.16
CA LEU A 44 6.88 -0.29 1.28
C LEU A 44 8.06 0.65 1.05
N CYS A 45 7.79 1.92 0.76
CA CYS A 45 8.84 2.92 0.57
C CYS A 45 9.64 3.19 1.84
N HIS A 46 8.99 3.21 3.01
CA HIS A 46 9.68 3.34 4.30
C HIS A 46 10.68 2.20 4.50
N ASN A 47 10.26 0.97 4.24
CA ASN A 47 11.11 -0.20 4.44
C ASN A 47 12.20 -0.27 3.38
N LEU A 48 11.89 -0.03 2.11
CA LEU A 48 12.91 0.08 1.06
C LEU A 48 13.97 1.13 1.37
N THR A 49 13.57 2.29 1.91
CA THR A 49 14.53 3.34 2.30
C THR A 49 15.54 2.86 3.34
N ARG A 50 15.16 1.95 4.25
CA ARG A 50 16.08 1.36 5.24
C ARG A 50 17.11 0.41 4.61
N TRP A 51 16.75 -0.25 3.51
CA TRP A 51 17.59 -1.25 2.85
C TRP A 51 18.46 -0.68 1.73
N VAL A 52 17.89 0.16 0.86
CA VAL A 52 18.56 0.70 -0.33
C VAL A 52 18.86 2.20 -0.24
N GLY A 53 18.47 2.87 0.85
CA GLY A 53 18.60 4.31 1.02
C GLY A 53 17.51 5.10 0.28
N SER A 54 17.42 6.41 0.56
CA SER A 54 16.41 7.31 -0.03
C SER A 54 16.54 7.41 -1.55
N ASP A 55 17.78 7.52 -2.05
CA ASP A 55 18.05 7.68 -3.48
C ASP A 55 17.76 6.39 -4.25
N GLY A 56 18.07 5.23 -3.65
CA GLY A 56 17.74 3.92 -4.20
C GLY A 56 16.22 3.71 -4.28
N CYS A 57 15.51 4.04 -3.20
CA CYS A 57 14.04 4.00 -3.17
C CYS A 57 13.42 4.92 -4.24
N HIS A 58 13.92 6.16 -4.36
CA HIS A 58 13.47 7.10 -5.37
C HIS A 58 13.70 6.61 -6.80
N ALA A 59 14.88 6.05 -7.09
CA ALA A 59 15.21 5.51 -8.41
C ALA A 59 14.31 4.32 -8.78
N LEU A 60 14.05 3.42 -7.81
CA LEU A 60 13.15 2.28 -7.99
C LEU A 60 11.73 2.73 -8.32
N LEU A 61 11.17 3.65 -7.54
CA LEU A 61 9.81 4.15 -7.75
C LEU A 61 9.68 4.90 -9.08
N THR A 62 10.68 5.71 -9.42
CA THR A 62 10.69 6.42 -10.71
C THR A 62 10.68 5.44 -11.87
N ARG A 63 11.49 4.38 -11.79
CA ARG A 63 11.55 3.34 -12.83
C ARG A 63 10.28 2.50 -12.88
N ALA A 64 9.73 2.12 -11.74
CA ALA A 64 8.48 1.38 -11.65
C ALA A 64 7.32 2.18 -12.26
N LEU A 65 7.18 3.45 -11.89
CA LEU A 65 6.17 4.36 -12.47
C LEU A 65 6.35 4.54 -13.99
N ALA A 66 7.59 4.68 -14.46
CA ALA A 66 7.86 4.77 -15.89
C ALA A 66 7.43 3.50 -16.65
N GLY A 67 7.56 2.32 -16.03
CA GLY A 67 7.15 1.05 -16.61
C GLY A 67 5.64 0.81 -16.62
N THR A 68 4.92 1.30 -15.61
CA THR A 68 3.48 1.01 -15.42
C THR A 68 2.54 2.06 -15.98
N ARG A 69 2.98 3.33 -16.11
CA ARG A 69 2.18 4.42 -16.69
C ARG A 69 1.58 4.12 -18.07
N PRO A 70 2.28 3.47 -19.02
CA PRO A 70 1.70 3.14 -20.32
C PRO A 70 0.48 2.22 -20.25
N GLN A 71 0.36 1.43 -19.17
CA GLN A 71 -0.69 0.45 -18.96
C GLN A 71 -1.84 1.01 -18.09
N HIS A 72 -1.53 1.94 -17.19
CA HIS A 72 -2.48 2.51 -16.24
C HIS A 72 -2.44 4.04 -16.26
N ARG A 73 -3.33 4.68 -17.03
CA ARG A 73 -3.40 6.15 -17.16
C ARG A 73 -3.59 6.87 -15.83
N LEU A 74 -4.23 6.26 -14.83
CA LEU A 74 -4.41 6.89 -13.52
C LEU A 74 -3.07 7.19 -12.81
N LEU A 75 -2.00 6.43 -13.12
CA LEU A 75 -0.65 6.68 -12.59
C LEU A 75 0.01 7.93 -13.19
N GLU A 76 -0.59 8.55 -14.20
CA GLU A 76 -0.19 9.88 -14.69
C GLU A 76 -0.50 10.98 -13.69
N GLN A 77 -1.42 10.76 -12.75
CA GLN A 77 -1.74 11.69 -11.66
C GLN A 77 -0.85 11.44 -10.43
N VAL A 78 -0.30 10.22 -10.30
CA VAL A 78 0.53 9.82 -9.17
C VAL A 78 1.91 10.46 -9.26
N ARG A 79 2.35 11.06 -8.15
CA ARG A 79 3.65 11.72 -8.00
C ARG A 79 4.39 11.15 -6.80
N HIS A 80 5.70 10.98 -6.95
CA HIS A 80 6.58 10.65 -5.83
C HIS A 80 7.06 11.91 -5.13
N HIS A 81 6.95 11.95 -3.81
CA HIS A 81 7.43 13.05 -2.99
C HIS A 81 8.50 12.57 -2.02
N ALA A 82 9.77 12.75 -2.40
CA ALA A 82 10.93 12.23 -1.64
C ALA A 82 11.07 12.78 -0.21
N LYS A 83 10.33 13.84 0.13
CA LYS A 83 10.40 14.53 1.44
C LYS A 83 9.11 14.40 2.28
N SER A 84 8.10 13.69 1.80
CA SER A 84 6.84 13.50 2.53
C SER A 84 6.84 12.16 3.26
N ALA A 85 6.09 12.09 4.36
CA ALA A 85 5.72 10.81 4.97
C ALA A 85 4.94 9.94 3.97
N ASP A 86 4.15 10.59 3.11
CA ASP A 86 3.43 9.96 2.00
C ASP A 86 4.31 9.98 0.75
N CYS A 87 4.98 8.85 0.52
CA CYS A 87 5.99 8.72 -0.52
C CYS A 87 5.39 8.88 -1.92
N LEU A 88 4.11 8.55 -2.06
CA LEU A 88 3.30 8.73 -3.26
C LEU A 88 2.03 9.49 -2.92
N THR A 89 1.68 10.45 -3.78
CA THR A 89 0.45 11.22 -3.69
C THR A 89 -0.30 11.20 -5.02
N GLY A 90 -1.59 11.49 -5.00
CA GLY A 90 -2.43 11.64 -6.19
C GLY A 90 -3.41 10.49 -6.42
N PHE A 91 -3.41 9.44 -5.60
CA PHE A 91 -4.44 8.40 -5.69
C PHE A 91 -5.79 8.93 -5.21
N ALA A 92 -5.82 9.81 -4.21
CA ALA A 92 -7.06 10.45 -3.77
C ALA A 92 -7.77 11.24 -4.89
N ALA A 93 -7.00 11.96 -5.72
CA ALA A 93 -7.52 12.67 -6.88
C ALA A 93 -7.95 11.70 -8.00
N ALA A 94 -7.18 10.64 -8.24
CA ALA A 94 -7.57 9.59 -9.18
C ALA A 94 -8.89 8.91 -8.78
N ALA A 95 -9.14 8.72 -7.48
CA ALA A 95 -10.37 8.13 -6.96
C ALA A 95 -11.64 8.96 -7.19
N GLU A 96 -11.52 10.24 -7.57
CA GLU A 96 -12.66 11.06 -7.97
C GLU A 96 -13.17 10.69 -9.37
N THR A 97 -12.31 10.13 -10.21
CA THR A 97 -12.57 9.89 -11.64
C THR A 97 -12.51 8.41 -12.04
N HIS A 98 -12.02 7.54 -11.15
CA HIS A 98 -11.83 6.12 -11.41
C HIS A 98 -12.56 5.22 -10.41
N PRO A 99 -13.09 4.07 -10.88
CA PRO A 99 -13.66 3.06 -10.00
C PRO A 99 -12.59 2.42 -9.09
N PRO A 100 -12.99 1.82 -7.95
CA PRO A 100 -12.06 1.18 -7.02
C PRO A 100 -11.21 0.07 -7.65
N GLY A 101 -11.77 -0.69 -8.60
CA GLY A 101 -11.06 -1.76 -9.30
C GLY A 101 -9.85 -1.25 -10.11
N ASP A 102 -9.99 -0.13 -10.81
CA ASP A 102 -8.89 0.47 -11.57
C ASP A 102 -7.74 0.88 -10.64
N ILE A 103 -8.08 1.43 -9.47
CA ILE A 103 -7.10 1.84 -8.45
C ILE A 103 -6.34 0.62 -7.94
N ASP A 104 -7.05 -0.43 -7.56
CA ASP A 104 -6.44 -1.68 -7.11
C ASP A 104 -5.52 -2.28 -8.17
N ASP A 105 -5.96 -2.33 -9.42
CA ASP A 105 -5.16 -2.86 -10.53
C ASP A 105 -3.89 -2.04 -10.76
N ALA A 106 -3.96 -0.71 -10.67
CA ALA A 106 -2.79 0.14 -10.80
C ALA A 106 -1.82 0.03 -9.61
N VAL A 107 -2.34 -0.12 -8.38
CA VAL A 107 -1.50 -0.38 -7.20
C VAL A 107 -0.83 -1.74 -7.34
N VAL A 108 -1.55 -2.78 -7.76
CA VAL A 108 -1.00 -4.12 -8.04
C VAL A 108 0.11 -4.03 -9.09
N ALA A 109 -0.12 -3.36 -10.21
CA ALA A 109 0.88 -3.21 -11.26
C ALA A 109 2.14 -2.48 -10.75
N LEU A 110 1.97 -1.43 -9.95
CA LEU A 110 3.09 -0.69 -9.38
C LEU A 110 3.89 -1.52 -8.38
N VAL A 111 3.23 -2.22 -7.46
CA VAL A 111 3.89 -3.11 -6.48
C VAL A 111 4.61 -4.26 -7.20
N ALA A 112 3.99 -4.85 -8.23
CA ALA A 112 4.62 -5.88 -9.04
C ALA A 112 5.89 -5.36 -9.73
N ALA A 113 5.83 -4.17 -10.34
CA ALA A 113 7.00 -3.56 -10.97
C ALA A 113 8.13 -3.29 -9.97
N ILE A 114 7.81 -2.87 -8.74
CA ILE A 114 8.81 -2.69 -7.67
C ILE A 114 9.44 -4.04 -7.31
N ALA A 115 8.63 -5.07 -7.08
CA ALA A 115 9.10 -6.41 -6.73
C ALA A 115 9.97 -7.02 -7.84
N GLU A 116 9.64 -6.82 -9.12
CA GLU A 116 10.47 -7.27 -10.24
C GLU A 116 11.82 -6.55 -10.30
N LEU A 117 11.84 -5.23 -10.06
CA LEU A 117 13.09 -4.48 -10.02
C LEU A 117 13.96 -4.90 -8.84
N LEU A 118 13.36 -5.17 -7.68
CA LEU A 118 14.08 -5.71 -6.52
C LEU A 118 14.62 -7.11 -6.79
N GLY A 119 13.81 -8.00 -7.37
CA GLY A 119 14.23 -9.35 -7.73
C GLY A 119 15.46 -9.35 -8.66
N ARG A 120 15.56 -8.37 -9.56
CA ARG A 120 16.74 -8.19 -10.42
C ARG A 120 17.98 -7.65 -9.71
N LEU A 121 17.82 -6.92 -8.61
CA LEU A 121 18.93 -6.29 -7.87
C LEU A 121 19.48 -7.19 -6.76
N VAL A 122 18.59 -7.83 -6.00
CA VAL A 122 18.95 -8.59 -4.78
C VAL A 122 18.60 -10.09 -4.86
N GLY A 123 17.90 -10.51 -5.92
CA GLY A 123 17.35 -11.85 -6.05
C GLY A 123 15.89 -11.92 -5.59
N GLU A 124 15.12 -12.84 -6.19
CA GLU A 124 13.67 -13.00 -5.96
C GLU A 124 13.33 -13.36 -4.52
N GLU A 125 14.17 -14.15 -3.86
CA GLU A 125 13.96 -14.58 -2.47
C GLU A 125 14.02 -13.40 -1.49
N ILE A 126 15.01 -12.50 -1.65
CA ILE A 126 15.14 -11.32 -0.80
C ILE A 126 14.02 -10.32 -1.09
N ALA A 127 13.65 -10.14 -2.37
CA ALA A 127 12.52 -9.30 -2.75
C ALA A 127 11.21 -9.78 -2.10
N THR A 128 10.99 -11.10 -2.07
CA THR A 128 9.82 -11.70 -1.42
C THR A 128 9.82 -11.39 0.07
N GLN A 129 10.92 -11.64 0.77
CA GLN A 129 11.00 -11.41 2.22
C GLN A 129 10.76 -9.95 2.59
N LEU A 130 11.29 -9.01 1.82
CA LEU A 130 11.07 -7.57 2.04
C LEU A 130 9.59 -7.20 1.90
N VAL A 131 8.93 -7.74 0.88
CA VAL A 131 7.54 -7.44 0.58
C VAL A 131 6.57 -8.16 1.55
N ASP A 132 6.88 -9.39 1.98
CA ASP A 132 6.05 -10.15 2.94
C ASP A 132 6.21 -9.64 4.39
N GLN A 133 7.39 -9.13 4.76
CA GLN A 133 7.59 -8.47 6.07
C GLN A 133 6.71 -7.22 6.21
N ASP A 134 6.47 -6.49 5.12
CA ASP A 134 5.59 -5.33 5.10
C ASP A 134 4.12 -5.72 5.25
N ALA A 135 3.73 -6.86 4.70
CA ALA A 135 2.39 -7.42 4.86
C ALA A 135 2.07 -7.73 6.34
N ALA A 136 3.07 -8.19 7.10
CA ALA A 136 2.91 -8.51 8.51
C ALA A 136 2.81 -7.27 9.41
N GLY A 137 3.25 -6.11 8.93
CA GLY A 137 3.32 -4.86 9.69
C GLY A 137 2.12 -3.93 9.57
N VAL A 138 1.13 -4.20 8.70
CA VAL A 138 -0.09 -3.37 8.62
C VAL A 138 -0.84 -3.52 9.94
N PRO A 139 -0.95 -2.45 10.77
CA PRO A 139 -1.78 -2.52 11.95
C PRO A 139 -3.21 -2.73 11.47
N THR A 140 -3.77 -3.90 11.79
CA THR A 140 -5.22 -4.12 11.76
C THR A 140 -5.84 -2.87 12.39
N PRO A 141 -6.72 -2.12 11.69
CA PRO A 141 -7.36 -0.96 12.29
C PRO A 141 -7.95 -1.44 13.59
N ALA A 142 -7.41 -0.90 14.69
CA ALA A 142 -7.79 -1.29 16.03
C ALA A 142 -9.31 -1.26 16.06
N ALA A 143 -9.90 -2.44 16.25
CA ALA A 143 -11.31 -2.55 16.49
C ALA A 143 -11.66 -1.45 17.49
N VAL A 144 -12.61 -0.61 17.09
CA VAL A 144 -13.22 0.42 17.92
C VAL A 144 -13.37 -0.20 19.30
N GLN A 145 -12.50 0.17 20.23
CA GLN A 145 -12.78 -0.02 21.63
C GLN A 145 -13.93 0.94 21.84
N GLU A 146 -15.14 0.42 21.77
CA GLU A 146 -16.31 1.04 22.38
C GLU A 146 -15.96 1.27 23.84
N GLU A 147 -15.36 2.44 24.04
CA GLU A 147 -15.51 3.31 25.18
C GLU A 147 -17.02 3.46 25.44
N SER A 148 -17.61 2.46 26.09
CA SER A 148 -18.85 2.60 26.86
C SER A 148 -18.49 2.63 28.34
N ASP A 149 -18.00 3.82 28.70
CA ASP A 149 -18.45 4.63 29.82
C ASP A 149 -18.19 4.13 31.28
N PRO A 150 -17.19 4.74 31.96
CA PRO A 150 -17.08 4.76 33.40
C PRO A 150 -17.85 5.96 34.00
N SER A 151 -19.18 5.85 34.10
CA SER A 151 -19.99 6.87 34.81
C SER A 151 -20.37 6.42 36.22
N THR A 152 -19.51 6.85 37.15
CA THR A 152 -19.84 7.41 38.48
C THR A 152 -21.31 7.32 38.95
N THR A 153 -21.55 6.55 40.01
CA THR A 153 -22.63 6.86 40.97
C THR A 153 -22.01 7.18 42.33
N THR A 154 -21.92 8.49 42.54
CA THR A 154 -21.69 9.19 43.79
C THR A 154 -23.00 9.24 44.60
N THR A 155 -22.93 9.44 45.93
CA THR A 155 -24.05 9.79 46.87
C THR A 155 -24.93 8.59 47.33
N ALA A 156 -25.29 8.33 48.60
CA ALA A 156 -25.35 9.06 49.89
C ALA A 156 -25.13 8.03 51.05
N ARG A 157 -24.49 8.28 52.18
CA ARG A 157 -24.82 9.13 53.35
C ARG A 157 -26.22 8.94 53.98
N GLY A 158 -26.21 8.40 55.21
CA GLY A 158 -27.26 8.48 56.23
C GLY A 158 -27.81 7.10 56.62
N ASP A 159 -28.16 6.78 57.86
CA ASP A 159 -27.95 7.37 59.19
C ASP A 159 -28.39 6.26 60.19
N VAL A 160 -28.21 6.52 61.49
CA VAL A 160 -28.28 5.62 62.65
C VAL A 160 -29.75 5.34 63.05
N PRO A 161 -30.06 4.22 63.75
CA PRO A 161 -30.26 4.29 65.21
C PRO A 161 -29.42 3.27 66.00
#